data_AF-A0A2D6E0A2-F1
#
_entry.id   AF-A0A2D6E0A2-F1
#
_cell.length_a   1.000
_cell.length_b   1.000
_cell.length_c   1.000
_cell.angle_alpha   90.00
_cell.angle_beta   90.00
_cell.angle_gamma   90.00
#
_symmetry.space_group_name_H-M   'P 1'
#
loop_
_entity.id
_entity.type
_entity.pdbx_description
1 polymer ?
#
loop_
_entity_poly.entity_id
_entity_poly.type
_entity_poly.pdbx_seq_one_letter_code
_entity_poly.pdbx_strand_id
1 'polypeptide(L)'
;MMLMGLLVGICLVAAEPLPRGVIDEITGLITFKNCRLITTEWSDGDSFRVRFPDGSAHTIRLYGVDCFETSNRHPTDQRRLRSQRAYFGIAGVGGDEKSSIKSAIMLGSVAKGRVGQLLSQPFQVHTAWADGRGHPQHKRYYGFITEAAGRDLGQLLVREGLARAFGVARARRAGVNREEYRDRLEDEELAAASRRVGAWKFTDWETLPEERRVERVREEEEKLRALPPERASVNPNTAPKLELMRLPGVGEVLAMRIIEARERWIYQTPADLLRVAGIGKHTAEKISPYLSFEGNKP
;
A
#
# COMPACT_ATOMS: atom_id res chain seq x y z
N MET A 1 -21.14 8.90 49.78
CA MET A 1 -20.70 9.38 48.45
C MET A 1 -19.83 8.31 47.83
N MET A 2 -20.33 7.64 46.79
CA MET A 2 -19.63 6.61 46.02
C MET A 2 -18.49 7.24 45.21
N LEU A 3 -17.30 6.64 45.24
CA LEU A 3 -16.29 6.85 44.21
C LEU A 3 -16.12 5.52 43.47
N MET A 4 -16.82 5.37 42.34
CA MET A 4 -16.57 4.28 41.39
C MET A 4 -15.23 4.56 40.71
N GLY A 5 -14.22 3.74 41.01
CA GLY A 5 -12.98 3.68 40.25
C GLY A 5 -13.25 3.07 38.87
N LEU A 6 -13.12 3.89 37.82
CA LEU A 6 -13.22 3.46 36.43
C LEU A 6 -11.94 2.70 36.07
N LEU A 7 -11.98 1.36 36.14
CA LEU A 7 -10.94 0.51 35.56
C LEU A 7 -11.05 0.58 34.03
N VAL A 8 -10.20 1.39 33.41
CA VAL A 8 -9.98 1.35 31.95
C VAL A 8 -9.16 0.10 31.67
N GLY A 9 -9.86 -1.02 31.43
CA GLY A 9 -9.26 -2.23 30.90
C GLY A 9 -8.70 -1.96 29.51
N ILE A 10 -7.37 -1.94 29.38
CA ILE A 10 -6.71 -2.04 28.10
C ILE A 10 -6.96 -3.47 27.59
N CYS A 11 -8.03 -3.67 26.83
CA CYS A 11 -8.19 -4.87 26.03
C CYS A 11 -7.08 -4.88 24.98
N LEU A 12 -5.97 -5.56 25.27
CA LEU A 12 -5.10 -6.07 24.22
C LEU A 12 -5.96 -6.99 23.35
N VAL A 13 -6.41 -6.49 22.19
CA VAL A 13 -7.00 -7.35 21.16
C VAL A 13 -5.87 -8.26 20.68
N ALA A 14 -5.79 -9.46 21.23
CA ALA A 14 -4.88 -10.49 20.75
C ALA A 14 -5.15 -10.71 19.26
N ALA A 15 -4.09 -10.78 18.44
CA ALA A 15 -4.24 -11.08 17.03
C ALA A 15 -4.96 -12.43 16.87
N GLU A 16 -6.04 -12.47 16.08
CA GLU A 16 -6.75 -13.72 15.81
C GLU A 16 -5.76 -14.78 15.29
N PRO A 17 -5.78 -16.00 15.87
CA PRO A 17 -4.87 -17.07 15.46
C PRO A 17 -5.12 -17.46 14.01
N LEU A 18 -4.05 -17.77 13.27
CA LEU A 18 -4.14 -18.12 11.86
C LEU A 18 -4.68 -19.56 11.69
N PRO A 19 -5.63 -19.80 10.77
CA PRO A 19 -6.18 -21.12 10.54
C PRO A 19 -5.10 -22.07 10.02
N ARG A 20 -5.18 -23.34 10.45
CA ARG A 20 -4.33 -24.42 9.96
C ARG A 20 -4.95 -25.04 8.71
N GLY A 21 -4.12 -25.44 7.76
CA GLY A 21 -4.56 -26.10 6.53
C GLY A 21 -3.45 -26.92 5.89
N VAL A 22 -3.76 -27.53 4.74
CA VAL A 22 -2.80 -28.32 3.96
C VAL A 22 -1.86 -27.39 3.21
N ILE A 23 -0.56 -27.54 3.46
CA ILE A 23 0.52 -26.79 2.80
C ILE A 23 0.87 -27.50 1.49
N ASP A 24 0.94 -26.76 0.40
CA ASP A 24 1.61 -27.17 -0.82
C ASP A 24 3.12 -27.01 -0.62
N GLU A 25 3.86 -28.12 -0.58
CA GLU A 25 5.29 -28.14 -0.24
C GLU A 25 6.17 -27.40 -1.26
N ILE A 26 5.72 -27.26 -2.50
CA ILE A 26 6.48 -26.60 -3.58
C ILE A 26 6.35 -25.08 -3.46
N THR A 27 5.15 -24.58 -3.15
CA THR A 27 4.83 -23.14 -3.15
C THR A 27 4.78 -22.51 -1.75
N GLY A 28 4.68 -23.35 -0.72
CA GLY A 28 4.43 -22.94 0.67
C GLY A 28 3.04 -22.31 0.88
N LEU A 29 2.12 -22.47 -0.07
CA LEU A 29 0.76 -21.95 0.05
C LEU A 29 -0.12 -22.93 0.82
N ILE A 30 -0.96 -22.40 1.70
CA ILE A 30 -2.00 -23.15 2.39
C ILE A 30 -3.33 -22.90 1.66
N THR A 31 -4.04 -23.98 1.34
CA THR A 31 -5.35 -23.88 0.68
C THR A 31 -6.48 -24.07 1.69
N PHE A 32 -7.39 -23.09 1.74
CA PHE A 32 -8.60 -23.12 2.54
C PHE A 32 -9.81 -23.14 1.60
N LYS A 33 -10.61 -24.21 1.69
CA LYS A 33 -11.87 -24.36 0.93
C LYS A 33 -13.03 -23.78 1.72
N ASN A 34 -14.16 -23.51 1.07
CA ASN A 34 -15.39 -23.03 1.72
C ASN A 34 -15.23 -21.67 2.45
N CYS A 35 -14.31 -20.83 1.98
CA CYS A 35 -14.19 -19.45 2.44
C CYS A 35 -15.38 -18.62 1.93
N ARG A 36 -15.73 -17.57 2.67
CA ARG A 36 -16.83 -16.66 2.31
C ARG A 36 -16.41 -15.20 2.42
N LEU A 37 -16.92 -14.36 1.52
CA LEU A 37 -16.67 -12.93 1.54
C LEU A 37 -17.43 -12.31 2.71
N ILE A 38 -16.77 -11.44 3.47
CA ILE A 38 -17.43 -10.58 4.47
C ILE A 38 -17.55 -9.18 3.85
N THR A 39 -18.77 -8.72 3.65
CA THR A 39 -19.03 -7.37 3.14
C THR A 39 -18.55 -6.33 4.15
N THR A 40 -17.71 -5.41 3.70
CA THR A 40 -17.22 -4.30 4.51
C THR A 40 -17.23 -3.00 3.71
N GLU A 41 -17.41 -1.86 4.38
CA GLU A 41 -17.41 -0.56 3.71
C GLU A 41 -16.02 -0.23 3.14
N TRP A 42 -14.95 -0.58 3.86
CA TRP A 42 -13.57 -0.26 3.51
C TRP A 42 -12.94 -1.16 2.44
N SER A 43 -13.53 -2.33 2.11
CA SER A 43 -12.93 -3.22 1.10
C SER A 43 -12.94 -2.60 -0.29
N ASP A 44 -11.94 -2.93 -1.09
CA ASP A 44 -11.83 -2.56 -2.50
C ASP A 44 -11.80 -3.84 -3.37
N GLY A 45 -11.33 -3.73 -4.62
CA GLY A 45 -11.28 -4.86 -5.57
C GLY A 45 -10.13 -5.84 -5.34
N ASP A 46 -9.03 -5.42 -4.69
CA ASP A 46 -7.84 -6.26 -4.46
C ASP A 46 -7.56 -6.54 -2.98
N SER A 47 -8.33 -5.96 -2.04
CA SER A 47 -8.21 -6.14 -0.59
C SER A 47 -9.58 -6.21 0.09
N PHE A 48 -9.92 -7.38 0.65
CA PHE A 48 -11.23 -7.61 1.26
C PHE A 48 -11.19 -8.60 2.42
N ARG A 49 -12.23 -8.59 3.26
CA ARG A 49 -12.34 -9.45 4.44
C ARG A 49 -12.95 -10.80 4.07
N VAL A 50 -12.33 -11.88 4.53
CA VAL A 50 -12.73 -13.26 4.25
C VAL A 50 -12.96 -14.00 5.56
N ARG A 51 -14.08 -14.74 5.64
CA ARG A 51 -14.34 -15.74 6.68
C ARG A 51 -13.74 -17.08 6.26
N PHE A 52 -12.95 -17.67 7.14
CA PHE A 52 -12.34 -18.98 6.98
C PHE A 52 -13.22 -20.09 7.58
N PRO A 53 -12.95 -21.38 7.25
CA PRO A 53 -13.81 -22.49 7.68
C PRO A 53 -13.86 -22.72 9.19
N ASP A 54 -12.82 -22.33 9.92
CA ASP A 54 -12.76 -22.38 11.37
C ASP A 54 -13.50 -21.21 12.04
N GLY A 55 -14.10 -20.32 11.25
CA GLY A 55 -14.85 -19.16 11.71
C GLY A 55 -14.02 -17.88 11.84
N SER A 56 -12.68 -17.95 11.72
CA SER A 56 -11.83 -16.77 11.80
C SER A 56 -12.05 -15.83 10.62
N ALA A 57 -11.68 -14.55 10.79
CA ALA A 57 -11.79 -13.58 9.73
C ALA A 57 -10.43 -12.91 9.48
N HIS A 58 -9.99 -12.90 8.22
CA HIS A 58 -8.74 -12.23 7.85
C HIS A 58 -8.90 -11.41 6.58
N THR A 59 -8.10 -10.35 6.47
CA THR A 59 -8.09 -9.51 5.28
C THR A 59 -7.12 -10.11 4.27
N ILE A 60 -7.63 -10.44 3.09
CA ILE A 60 -6.83 -10.95 1.98
C ILE A 60 -6.59 -9.84 0.98
N ARG A 61 -5.32 -9.64 0.64
CA ARG A 61 -4.87 -8.83 -0.48
C ARG A 61 -4.47 -9.74 -1.63
N LEU A 62 -4.92 -9.48 -2.85
CA LEU A 62 -4.57 -10.28 -4.00
C LEU A 62 -3.08 -10.11 -4.37
N TYR A 63 -2.44 -11.21 -4.79
CA TYR A 63 -1.13 -11.15 -5.44
C TYR A 63 -1.28 -10.64 -6.89
N GLY A 64 -0.30 -9.86 -7.34
CA GLY A 64 -0.09 -9.50 -8.74
C GLY A 64 -1.11 -8.56 -9.37
N VAL A 65 -2.13 -8.12 -8.62
CA VAL A 65 -3.17 -7.22 -9.14
C VAL A 65 -3.36 -6.01 -8.23
N ASP A 66 -3.73 -4.89 -8.86
CA ASP A 66 -4.03 -3.63 -8.18
C ASP A 66 -5.31 -3.04 -8.78
N CYS A 67 -6.35 -2.91 -7.95
CA CYS A 67 -7.60 -2.27 -8.33
C CYS A 67 -7.55 -0.77 -8.01
N PHE A 68 -8.39 0.01 -8.68
CA PHE A 68 -8.57 1.42 -8.35
C PHE A 68 -9.03 1.59 -6.89
N GLU A 69 -8.51 2.63 -6.23
CA GLU A 69 -8.99 3.01 -4.90
C GLU A 69 -10.48 3.38 -4.93
N THR A 70 -11.18 3.09 -3.84
CA THR A 70 -12.59 3.48 -3.66
C THR A 70 -12.75 4.82 -2.93
N SER A 71 -11.67 5.53 -2.61
CA SER A 71 -11.67 6.79 -1.86
C SER A 71 -10.47 7.66 -2.24
N ASN A 72 -10.53 8.97 -1.97
CA ASN A 72 -9.40 9.92 -2.11
C ASN A 72 -9.14 10.74 -0.83
N ARG A 73 -9.57 10.22 0.33
CA ARG A 73 -9.59 10.97 1.59
C ARG A 73 -8.19 11.15 2.20
N HIS A 74 -7.30 10.19 1.96
CA HIS A 74 -5.94 10.21 2.50
C HIS A 74 -4.90 10.50 1.41
N PRO A 75 -3.76 11.12 1.75
CA PRO A 75 -2.69 11.39 0.79
C PRO A 75 -2.17 10.13 0.07
N THR A 76 -2.19 8.98 0.74
CA THR A 76 -1.84 7.69 0.13
C THR A 76 -2.80 7.30 -0.98
N ASP A 77 -4.11 7.45 -0.76
CA ASP A 77 -5.14 7.14 -1.75
C ASP A 77 -5.03 8.09 -2.94
N GLN A 78 -4.79 9.38 -2.68
CA GLN A 78 -4.59 10.39 -3.73
C GLN A 78 -3.40 10.05 -4.62
N ARG A 79 -2.27 9.62 -4.02
CA ARG A 79 -1.10 9.15 -4.77
C ARG A 79 -1.41 7.88 -5.56
N ARG A 80 -2.08 6.88 -4.96
CA ARG A 80 -2.45 5.62 -5.66
C ARG A 80 -3.39 5.90 -6.83
N LEU A 81 -4.42 6.73 -6.65
CA LEU A 81 -5.32 7.15 -7.72
C LEU A 81 -4.60 7.89 -8.85
N ARG A 82 -3.62 8.74 -8.54
CA ARG A 82 -2.79 9.41 -9.55
C ARG A 82 -2.03 8.38 -10.40
N SER A 83 -1.30 7.46 -9.76
CA SER A 83 -0.53 6.40 -10.43
C SER A 83 -1.44 5.47 -11.26
N GLN A 84 -2.60 5.09 -10.71
CA GLN A 84 -3.57 4.24 -11.41
C GLN A 84 -4.18 4.94 -12.63
N ARG A 85 -4.56 6.22 -12.53
CA ARG A 85 -5.08 6.99 -13.67
C ARG A 85 -4.07 7.08 -14.81
N ALA A 86 -2.82 7.44 -14.48
CA ALA A 86 -1.74 7.50 -15.47
C ALA A 86 -1.45 6.12 -16.09
N TYR A 87 -1.55 5.05 -15.30
CA TYR A 87 -1.34 3.69 -15.80
C TYR A 87 -2.34 3.32 -16.91
N PHE A 88 -3.60 3.67 -16.75
CA PHE A 88 -4.66 3.36 -17.72
C PHE A 88 -4.85 4.45 -18.79
N GLY A 89 -4.09 5.57 -18.75
CA GLY A 89 -4.25 6.67 -19.70
C GLY A 89 -5.59 7.38 -19.55
N ILE A 90 -6.02 7.58 -18.30
CA ILE A 90 -7.31 8.19 -17.97
C ILE A 90 -7.17 9.47 -17.15
N ALA A 91 -5.98 10.07 -17.07
CA ALA A 91 -5.77 11.28 -16.27
C ALA A 91 -6.58 12.49 -16.77
N GLY A 92 -6.87 12.56 -18.07
CA GLY A 92 -7.69 13.60 -18.69
C GLY A 92 -9.19 13.31 -18.80
N VAL A 93 -9.66 12.13 -18.35
CA VAL A 93 -11.06 11.72 -18.54
C VAL A 93 -12.01 12.68 -17.82
N GLY A 94 -12.98 13.21 -18.58
CA GLY A 94 -13.95 14.19 -18.08
C GLY A 94 -13.47 15.64 -18.15
N GLY A 95 -12.27 15.90 -18.71
CA GLY A 95 -11.77 17.25 -19.01
C GLY A 95 -11.01 17.94 -17.87
N ASP A 96 -11.06 17.41 -16.65
CA ASP A 96 -10.35 17.95 -15.50
C ASP A 96 -9.95 16.86 -14.49
N GLU A 97 -9.01 17.18 -13.60
CA GLU A 97 -8.47 16.22 -12.63
C GLU A 97 -9.56 15.69 -11.67
N LYS A 98 -10.46 16.54 -11.19
CA LYS A 98 -11.52 16.14 -10.24
C LYS A 98 -12.46 15.14 -10.90
N SER A 99 -12.82 15.35 -12.16
CA SER A 99 -13.64 14.44 -12.96
C SER A 99 -12.93 13.10 -13.20
N SER A 100 -11.63 13.11 -13.55
CA SER A 100 -10.86 11.88 -13.74
C SER A 100 -10.72 11.06 -12.44
N ILE A 101 -10.54 11.73 -11.28
CA ILE A 101 -10.49 11.09 -9.96
C ILE A 101 -11.84 10.42 -9.64
N LYS A 102 -12.95 11.10 -9.93
CA LYS A 102 -14.30 10.53 -9.73
C LYS A 102 -14.51 9.28 -10.60
N SER A 103 -14.07 9.31 -11.85
CA SER A 103 -14.13 8.16 -12.75
C SER A 103 -13.28 6.99 -12.24
N ALA A 104 -12.08 7.26 -11.74
CA ALA A 104 -11.21 6.24 -11.12
C ALA A 104 -11.86 5.59 -9.88
N ILE A 105 -12.45 6.39 -8.98
CA ILE A 105 -13.18 5.88 -7.80
C ILE A 105 -14.40 5.03 -8.20
N MET A 106 -15.09 5.43 -9.27
CA MET A 106 -16.20 4.64 -9.82
C MET A 106 -15.71 3.28 -10.34
N LEU A 107 -14.59 3.23 -11.06
CA LEU A 107 -13.97 1.98 -11.51
C LEU A 107 -13.57 1.08 -10.33
N GLY A 108 -13.04 1.65 -9.25
CA GLY A 108 -12.76 0.91 -8.00
C GLY A 108 -14.03 0.32 -7.39
N SER A 109 -15.13 1.08 -7.42
CA SER A 109 -16.44 0.62 -6.95
C SER A 109 -17.03 -0.50 -7.83
N VAL A 110 -16.82 -0.44 -9.15
CA VAL A 110 -17.20 -1.51 -10.09
C VAL A 110 -16.40 -2.77 -9.81
N ALA A 111 -15.08 -2.67 -9.59
CA ALA A 111 -14.23 -3.79 -9.23
C ALA A 111 -14.69 -4.45 -7.91
N LYS A 112 -14.96 -3.66 -6.87
CA LYS A 112 -15.52 -4.13 -5.59
C LYS A 112 -16.85 -4.87 -5.79
N GLY A 113 -17.77 -4.30 -6.57
CA GLY A 113 -19.05 -4.94 -6.88
C GLY A 113 -18.87 -6.26 -7.62
N ARG A 114 -17.92 -6.31 -8.56
CA ARG A 114 -17.60 -7.51 -9.33
C ARG A 114 -17.02 -8.63 -8.45
N VAL A 115 -16.13 -8.30 -7.51
CA VAL A 115 -15.65 -9.26 -6.49
C VAL A 115 -16.82 -9.83 -5.70
N GLY A 116 -17.77 -8.99 -5.26
CA GLY A 116 -18.98 -9.45 -4.56
C GLY A 116 -19.81 -10.45 -5.38
N GLN A 117 -19.92 -10.25 -6.69
CA GLN A 117 -20.61 -11.18 -7.58
C GLN A 117 -19.84 -12.50 -7.76
N LEU A 118 -18.55 -12.42 -8.10
CA LEU A 118 -17.69 -13.58 -8.35
C LEU A 118 -17.52 -14.46 -7.10
N LEU A 119 -17.56 -13.85 -5.92
CA LEU A 119 -17.39 -14.52 -4.62
C LEU A 119 -18.71 -14.68 -3.85
N SER A 120 -19.85 -14.66 -4.56
CA SER A 120 -21.18 -14.89 -3.98
C SER A 120 -21.37 -16.32 -3.47
N GLN A 121 -20.67 -17.28 -4.08
CA GLN A 121 -20.58 -18.67 -3.65
C GLN A 121 -19.30 -18.93 -2.85
N PRO A 122 -19.26 -19.97 -2.00
CA PRO A 122 -18.04 -20.35 -1.30
C PRO A 122 -16.86 -20.56 -2.27
N PHE A 123 -15.69 -20.05 -1.90
CA PHE A 123 -14.49 -20.05 -2.74
C PHE A 123 -13.28 -20.60 -1.98
N GLN A 124 -12.15 -20.69 -2.67
CA GLN A 124 -10.88 -21.12 -2.08
C GLN A 124 -9.92 -19.94 -1.92
N VAL A 125 -9.25 -19.89 -0.77
CA VAL A 125 -8.13 -18.97 -0.51
C VAL A 125 -6.84 -19.78 -0.52
N HIS A 126 -5.82 -19.29 -1.23
CA HIS A 126 -4.46 -19.83 -1.19
C HIS A 126 -3.50 -18.78 -0.64
N THR A 127 -2.97 -18.97 0.57
CA THR A 127 -2.12 -17.97 1.23
C THR A 127 -0.97 -18.62 2.00
N ALA A 128 0.17 -17.93 2.05
CA ALA A 128 1.30 -18.28 2.90
C ALA A 128 1.42 -17.35 4.12
N TRP A 129 0.35 -16.58 4.41
CA TRP A 129 0.31 -15.59 5.50
C TRP A 129 1.41 -14.52 5.43
N ALA A 130 1.94 -14.27 4.23
CA ALA A 130 2.89 -13.19 4.00
C ALA A 130 2.20 -11.83 4.22
N ASP A 131 2.89 -10.91 4.90
CA ASP A 131 2.36 -9.58 5.19
C ASP A 131 2.03 -8.82 3.89
N GLY A 132 0.74 -8.48 3.73
CA GLY A 132 0.16 -7.68 2.65
C GLY A 132 0.50 -6.19 2.73
N ARG A 133 1.32 -5.81 3.72
CA ARG A 133 1.65 -4.44 4.13
C ARG A 133 0.39 -3.68 4.58
N GLY A 134 0.54 -2.52 5.21
CA GLY A 134 -0.58 -1.66 5.58
C GLY A 134 -0.54 -1.22 7.03
N HIS A 135 -1.70 -0.85 7.57
CA HIS A 135 -1.78 -0.36 8.93
C HIS A 135 -1.45 -1.48 9.94
N PRO A 136 -0.60 -1.24 10.95
CA PRO A 136 -0.19 -2.28 11.92
C PRO A 136 -1.36 -2.96 12.65
N GLN A 137 -2.46 -2.24 12.86
CA GLN A 137 -3.67 -2.74 13.53
C GLN A 137 -4.63 -3.48 12.58
N HIS A 138 -4.47 -3.33 11.27
CA HIS A 138 -5.31 -3.96 10.25
C HIS A 138 -4.43 -4.81 9.32
N LYS A 139 -3.93 -5.92 9.87
CA LYS A 139 -3.09 -6.85 9.12
C LYS A 139 -3.83 -7.39 7.90
N ARG A 140 -3.13 -7.35 6.77
CA ARG A 140 -3.55 -7.92 5.50
C ARG A 140 -2.57 -9.03 5.15
N TYR A 141 -3.06 -10.07 4.50
CA TYR A 141 -2.22 -11.17 4.04
C TYR A 141 -2.37 -11.32 2.55
N TYR A 142 -1.26 -11.50 1.85
CA TYR A 142 -1.35 -11.79 0.42
C TYR A 142 -1.95 -13.18 0.19
N GLY A 143 -2.81 -13.31 -0.82
CA GLY A 143 -3.40 -14.58 -1.21
C GLY A 143 -3.90 -14.60 -2.65
N PHE A 144 -4.05 -15.81 -3.19
CA PHE A 144 -4.81 -16.06 -4.41
C PHE A 144 -6.22 -16.49 -4.04
N ILE A 145 -7.19 -16.19 -4.90
CA ILE A 145 -8.55 -16.67 -4.77
C ILE A 145 -8.90 -17.50 -6.00
N THR A 146 -9.42 -18.71 -5.75
CA THR A 146 -10.06 -19.53 -6.78
C THR A 146 -11.57 -19.49 -6.54
N GLU A 147 -12.32 -18.87 -7.44
CA GLU A 147 -13.78 -18.75 -7.33
C GLU A 147 -14.49 -20.10 -7.55
N ALA A 148 -15.81 -20.15 -7.35
CA ALA A 148 -16.57 -21.40 -7.32
C ALA A 148 -16.50 -22.22 -8.63
N ALA A 149 -16.38 -21.58 -9.80
CA ALA A 149 -16.16 -22.24 -11.08
C ALA A 149 -14.68 -22.55 -11.38
N GLY A 150 -13.79 -22.41 -10.38
CA GLY A 150 -12.39 -22.85 -10.47
C GLY A 150 -11.43 -21.83 -11.12
N ARG A 151 -11.88 -20.61 -11.41
CA ARG A 151 -11.04 -19.58 -12.06
C ARG A 151 -10.30 -18.71 -11.05
N ASP A 152 -9.19 -18.12 -11.49
CA ASP A 152 -8.40 -17.18 -10.69
C ASP A 152 -9.07 -15.80 -10.66
N LEU A 153 -9.40 -15.30 -9.47
CA LEU A 153 -10.04 -14.00 -9.32
C LEU A 153 -9.19 -12.84 -9.84
N GLY A 154 -7.88 -12.83 -9.55
CA GLY A 154 -6.99 -11.77 -10.01
C GLY A 154 -6.92 -11.72 -11.53
N GLN A 155 -6.79 -12.89 -12.16
CA GLN A 155 -6.82 -13.02 -13.61
C GLN A 155 -8.15 -12.53 -14.20
N LEU A 156 -9.29 -12.87 -13.60
CA LEU A 156 -10.62 -12.40 -14.03
C LEU A 156 -10.72 -10.87 -13.96
N LEU A 157 -10.27 -10.26 -12.86
CA LEU A 157 -10.31 -8.80 -12.70
C LEU A 157 -9.45 -8.08 -13.74
N VAL A 158 -8.24 -8.60 -14.02
CA VAL A 158 -7.37 -8.04 -15.07
C VAL A 158 -7.98 -8.23 -16.46
N ARG A 159 -8.49 -9.43 -16.77
CA ARG A 159 -9.15 -9.76 -18.04
C ARG A 159 -10.35 -8.88 -18.34
N GLU A 160 -11.09 -8.48 -17.31
CA GLU A 160 -12.24 -7.58 -17.38
C GLU A 160 -11.85 -6.09 -17.35
N GLY A 161 -10.55 -5.76 -17.23
CA GLY A 161 -10.04 -4.39 -17.17
C GLY A 161 -10.37 -3.67 -15.86
N LEU A 162 -10.61 -4.40 -14.78
CA LEU A 162 -10.98 -3.89 -13.46
C LEU A 162 -9.79 -3.81 -12.48
N ALA A 163 -8.66 -4.40 -12.86
CA ALA A 163 -7.39 -4.33 -12.16
C ALA A 163 -6.25 -4.20 -13.19
N ARG A 164 -5.13 -3.62 -12.76
CA ARG A 164 -3.87 -3.70 -13.52
C ARG A 164 -3.02 -4.87 -13.06
N ALA A 165 -2.19 -5.41 -13.96
CA ALA A 165 -1.16 -6.39 -13.63
C ALA A 165 -0.02 -5.71 -12.85
N PHE A 166 -0.13 -5.66 -11.52
CA PHE A 166 0.75 -4.85 -10.68
C PHE A 166 0.87 -5.39 -9.26
N GLY A 167 2.05 -5.20 -8.65
CA GLY A 167 2.29 -5.50 -7.25
C GLY A 167 3.10 -6.77 -7.04
N VAL A 168 3.00 -7.34 -5.84
CA VAL A 168 3.80 -8.52 -5.47
C VAL A 168 3.21 -9.75 -6.14
N ALA A 169 4.01 -10.46 -6.93
CA ALA A 169 3.67 -11.77 -7.48
C ALA A 169 4.32 -12.91 -6.68
N ARG A 170 3.73 -14.11 -6.77
CA ARG A 170 4.22 -15.34 -6.14
C ARG A 170 3.92 -16.54 -7.04
N ALA A 171 4.70 -17.62 -6.87
CA ALA A 171 4.35 -18.91 -7.44
C ALA A 171 2.97 -19.37 -6.92
N ARG A 172 2.12 -19.84 -7.83
CA ARG A 172 0.72 -20.17 -7.55
C ARG A 172 0.49 -21.66 -7.35
N ARG A 173 1.17 -22.49 -8.16
CA ARG A 173 1.13 -23.95 -8.13
C ARG A 173 2.36 -24.52 -8.85
N ALA A 174 2.58 -25.83 -8.75
CA ALA A 174 3.57 -26.51 -9.58
C ALA A 174 3.42 -26.13 -11.06
N GLY A 175 4.52 -25.72 -11.71
CA GLY A 175 4.56 -25.27 -13.10
C GLY A 175 4.04 -23.84 -13.37
N VAL A 176 3.54 -23.13 -12.35
CA VAL A 176 3.20 -21.69 -12.45
C VAL A 176 4.01 -20.95 -11.41
N ASN A 177 5.24 -20.62 -11.77
CA ASN A 177 6.17 -19.87 -10.92
C ASN A 177 5.76 -18.38 -10.85
N ARG A 178 6.57 -17.57 -10.17
CA ARG A 178 6.31 -16.15 -9.98
C ARG A 178 6.32 -15.35 -11.28
N GLU A 179 7.33 -15.57 -12.13
CA GLU A 179 7.44 -14.87 -13.41
C GLU A 179 6.28 -15.26 -14.32
N GLU A 180 6.03 -16.56 -14.49
CA GLU A 180 4.94 -17.08 -15.31
C GLU A 180 3.57 -16.55 -14.86
N TYR A 181 3.32 -16.41 -13.56
CA TYR A 181 2.07 -15.80 -13.09
C TYR A 181 1.97 -14.32 -13.47
N ARG A 182 3.06 -13.57 -13.33
CA ARG A 182 3.10 -12.15 -13.72
C ARG A 182 2.89 -12.00 -15.22
N ASP A 183 3.62 -12.76 -16.02
CA ASP A 183 3.58 -12.67 -17.48
C ASP A 183 2.17 -13.02 -18.01
N ARG A 184 1.49 -14.00 -17.40
CA ARG A 184 0.06 -14.28 -17.70
C ARG A 184 -0.89 -13.12 -17.38
N LEU A 185 -0.64 -12.37 -16.31
CA LEU A 185 -1.45 -11.20 -16.00
C LEU A 185 -1.17 -10.08 -17.01
N GLU A 186 0.07 -9.91 -17.44
CA GLU A 186 0.44 -8.96 -18.50
C GLU A 186 -0.24 -9.31 -19.83
N ASP A 187 -0.29 -10.59 -20.20
CA ASP A 187 -1.01 -11.07 -21.40
C ASP A 187 -2.53 -10.81 -21.32
N GLU A 188 -3.15 -11.13 -20.18
CA GLU A 188 -4.58 -10.87 -19.97
C GLU A 188 -4.90 -9.36 -19.98
N GLU A 189 -3.99 -8.55 -19.45
CA GLU A 189 -4.10 -7.10 -19.47
C GLU A 189 -3.99 -6.54 -20.89
N LEU A 190 -3.01 -6.99 -21.67
CA LEU A 190 -2.86 -6.62 -23.07
C LEU A 190 -4.11 -7.00 -23.88
N ALA A 191 -4.66 -8.19 -23.62
CA ALA A 191 -5.89 -8.63 -24.26
C ALA A 191 -7.11 -7.78 -23.82
N ALA A 192 -7.18 -7.37 -22.54
CA ALA A 192 -8.22 -6.48 -22.03
C ALA A 192 -8.14 -5.07 -22.64
N ALA A 193 -6.92 -4.54 -22.78
CA ALA A 193 -6.62 -3.30 -23.47
C ALA A 193 -7.10 -3.33 -24.93
N SER A 194 -6.75 -4.39 -25.67
CA SER A 194 -7.19 -4.59 -27.06
C SER A 194 -8.71 -4.63 -27.19
N ARG A 195 -9.41 -5.27 -26.25
CA ARG A 195 -10.89 -5.34 -26.21
C ARG A 195 -11.56 -4.06 -25.68
N ARG A 196 -10.80 -3.09 -25.15
CA ARG A 196 -11.32 -1.84 -24.54
C ARG A 196 -12.36 -2.10 -23.45
N VAL A 197 -12.08 -3.07 -22.56
CA VAL A 197 -12.97 -3.41 -21.43
C VAL A 197 -12.53 -2.74 -20.12
N GLY A 198 -13.48 -2.56 -19.20
CA GLY A 198 -13.21 -1.94 -17.91
C GLY A 198 -12.62 -0.53 -18.04
N ALA A 199 -11.52 -0.26 -17.35
CA ALA A 199 -10.80 1.00 -17.43
C ALA A 199 -10.25 1.31 -18.84
N TRP A 200 -9.87 0.28 -19.60
CA TRP A 200 -9.35 0.42 -20.97
C TRP A 200 -10.36 0.99 -21.97
N LYS A 201 -11.65 1.00 -21.62
CA LYS A 201 -12.69 1.68 -22.39
C LYS A 201 -12.46 3.19 -22.49
N PHE A 202 -11.85 3.78 -21.45
CA PHE A 202 -11.67 5.22 -21.30
C PHE A 202 -10.27 5.70 -21.64
N THR A 203 -9.37 4.79 -22.02
CA THR A 203 -7.97 5.11 -22.32
C THR A 203 -7.87 6.04 -23.52
N ASP A 204 -7.20 7.17 -23.30
CA ASP A 204 -6.63 7.98 -24.34
C ASP A 204 -5.27 7.38 -24.74
N TRP A 205 -5.22 6.74 -25.91
CA TRP A 205 -4.03 6.05 -26.40
C TRP A 205 -2.95 7.02 -26.91
N GLU A 206 -3.30 8.27 -27.21
CA GLU A 206 -2.35 9.29 -27.64
C GLU A 206 -1.59 9.83 -26.43
N THR A 207 -2.27 10.09 -25.30
CA THR A 207 -1.64 10.62 -24.09
C THR A 207 -1.03 9.55 -23.18
N LEU A 208 -1.48 8.28 -23.27
CA LEU A 208 -1.02 7.18 -22.41
C LEU A 208 0.52 7.10 -22.23
N PRO A 209 1.35 7.16 -23.29
CA PRO A 209 2.81 7.08 -23.11
C PRO A 209 3.38 8.24 -22.28
N GLU A 210 2.84 9.45 -22.48
CA GLU A 210 3.23 10.67 -21.77
C GLU A 210 2.80 10.60 -20.30
N GLU A 211 1.54 10.24 -20.03
CA GLU A 211 1.00 10.11 -18.68
C GLU A 211 1.84 9.11 -17.85
N ARG A 212 2.15 7.96 -18.44
CA ARG A 212 3.00 6.94 -17.79
C ARG A 212 4.43 7.44 -17.56
N ARG A 213 5.00 8.24 -18.48
CA ARG A 213 6.35 8.81 -18.28
C ARG A 213 6.36 9.80 -17.13
N VAL A 214 5.41 10.74 -17.11
CA VAL A 214 5.29 11.75 -16.05
C VAL A 214 5.11 11.09 -14.70
N GLU A 215 4.30 10.03 -14.61
CA GLU A 215 4.11 9.28 -13.37
C GLU A 215 5.40 8.63 -12.88
N ARG A 216 6.16 7.97 -13.76
CA ARG A 216 7.45 7.34 -13.39
C ARG A 216 8.44 8.35 -12.83
N VAL A 217 8.57 9.53 -13.47
CA VAL A 217 9.45 10.60 -12.99
C VAL A 217 9.01 11.08 -11.60
N ARG A 218 7.71 11.30 -11.40
CA ARG A 218 7.19 11.72 -10.09
C ARG A 218 7.39 10.67 -9.01
N GLU A 219 7.14 9.39 -9.30
CA GLU A 219 7.38 8.29 -8.34
C GLU A 219 8.88 8.19 -7.98
N GLU A 220 9.77 8.41 -8.95
CA GLU A 220 11.22 8.45 -8.71
C GLU A 220 11.62 9.66 -7.85
N GLU A 221 11.11 10.86 -8.14
CA GLU A 221 11.33 12.05 -7.31
C GLU A 221 10.81 11.87 -5.88
N GLU A 222 9.60 11.32 -5.71
CA GLU A 222 9.02 11.02 -4.40
C GLU A 222 9.87 9.99 -3.64
N LYS A 223 10.35 8.95 -4.34
CA LYS A 223 11.24 7.94 -3.76
C LYS A 223 12.57 8.55 -3.33
N LEU A 224 13.19 9.38 -4.16
CA LEU A 224 14.43 10.10 -3.84
C LEU A 224 14.25 11.05 -2.65
N ARG A 225 13.11 11.76 -2.58
CA ARG A 225 12.77 12.61 -1.42
C ARG A 225 12.58 11.79 -0.14
N ALA A 226 12.06 10.58 -0.25
CA ALA A 226 11.86 9.66 0.87
C ALA A 226 13.16 8.93 1.29
N LEU A 227 14.21 8.95 0.47
CA LEU A 227 15.51 8.43 0.88
C LEU A 227 16.11 9.31 2.00
N PRO A 228 16.82 8.70 2.96
CA PRO A 228 17.64 9.46 3.88
C PRO A 228 18.58 10.40 3.10
N PRO A 229 18.93 11.56 3.68
CA PRO A 229 19.91 12.45 3.09
C PRO A 229 21.28 11.75 2.96
N GLU A 230 22.22 12.37 2.26
CA GLU A 230 23.58 11.85 2.18
C GLU A 230 24.26 11.89 3.56
N ARG A 231 25.31 11.08 3.72
CA ARG A 231 26.09 11.10 4.98
C ARG A 231 26.73 12.47 5.15
N ALA A 232 26.70 12.98 6.38
CA ALA A 232 27.23 14.29 6.74
C ALA A 232 26.74 15.44 5.84
N SER A 233 25.48 15.41 5.37
CA SER A 233 24.95 16.48 4.49
C SER A 233 23.98 17.43 5.18
N VAL A 234 23.42 17.08 6.35
CA VAL A 234 22.39 17.87 7.02
C VAL A 234 22.95 18.59 8.23
N ASN A 235 23.02 19.92 8.19
CA ASN A 235 23.38 20.70 9.37
C ASN A 235 22.13 21.04 10.21
N PRO A 236 21.98 20.51 11.44
CA PRO A 236 20.78 20.74 12.24
C PRO A 236 20.60 22.21 12.64
N ASN A 237 21.67 23.02 12.64
CA ASN A 237 21.64 24.45 12.97
C ASN A 237 21.14 25.33 11.82
N THR A 238 21.16 24.86 10.57
CA THR A 238 20.81 25.70 9.40
C THR A 238 19.79 25.07 8.48
N ALA A 239 19.70 23.73 8.43
CA ALA A 239 18.82 23.01 7.53
C ALA A 239 17.35 23.45 7.70
N PRO A 240 16.61 23.64 6.59
CA PRO A 240 15.19 23.92 6.63
C PRO A 240 14.40 22.70 7.12
N LYS A 241 13.17 22.93 7.58
CA LYS A 241 12.27 21.89 8.11
C LYS A 241 12.16 20.66 7.21
N LEU A 242 12.00 20.85 5.89
CA LEU A 242 11.87 19.75 4.93
C LEU A 242 13.13 18.88 4.86
N GLU A 243 14.31 19.46 4.99
CA GLU A 243 15.57 18.71 4.98
C GLU A 243 15.77 17.95 6.29
N LEU A 244 15.41 18.54 7.43
CA LEU A 244 15.40 17.87 8.72
C LEU A 244 14.43 16.68 8.75
N MET A 245 13.26 16.80 8.11
CA MET A 245 12.28 15.71 8.01
C MET A 245 12.76 14.52 7.18
N ARG A 246 13.85 14.65 6.40
CA ARG A 246 14.47 13.52 5.70
C ARG A 246 15.31 12.65 6.63
N LEU A 247 15.69 13.16 7.80
CA LEU A 247 16.47 12.39 8.77
C LEU A 247 15.64 11.19 9.28
N PRO A 248 16.22 9.98 9.34
CA PRO A 248 15.46 8.80 9.73
C PRO A 248 14.85 8.89 11.13
N GLY A 249 13.53 8.83 11.21
CA GLY A 249 12.80 8.94 12.48
C GLY A 249 12.50 10.38 12.92
N VAL A 250 12.79 11.38 12.08
CA VAL A 250 12.43 12.78 12.31
C VAL A 250 11.20 13.12 11.47
N GLY A 251 10.03 13.12 12.11
CA GLY A 251 8.81 13.65 11.51
C GLY A 251 8.69 15.16 11.66
N GLU A 252 7.61 15.74 11.12
CA GLU A 252 7.30 17.17 11.19
C GLU A 252 7.43 17.77 12.61
N VAL A 253 6.89 17.08 13.61
CA VAL A 253 6.95 17.53 15.01
C VAL A 253 8.39 17.60 15.53
N LEU A 254 9.22 16.59 15.25
CA LEU A 254 10.61 16.57 15.71
C LEU A 254 11.46 17.59 14.94
N ALA A 255 11.22 17.76 13.64
CA ALA A 255 11.90 18.78 12.84
C ALA A 255 11.63 20.20 13.39
N MET A 256 10.38 20.51 13.74
CA MET A 256 10.07 21.80 14.38
C MET A 256 10.77 21.96 15.73
N ARG A 257 10.77 20.92 16.58
CA ARG A 257 11.49 20.97 17.86
C ARG A 257 13.00 21.16 17.71
N ILE A 258 13.61 20.58 16.68
CA ILE A 258 15.04 20.80 16.38
C ILE A 258 15.28 22.29 16.04
N ILE A 259 14.40 22.88 15.22
CA ILE A 259 14.46 24.31 14.83
C ILE A 259 14.24 25.22 16.05
N GLU A 260 13.26 24.94 16.89
CA GLU A 260 13.00 25.71 18.11
C GLU A 260 14.17 25.63 19.10
N ALA A 261 14.79 24.45 19.25
CA ALA A 261 15.90 24.27 20.17
C ALA A 261 17.20 24.96 19.69
N ARG A 262 17.45 25.04 18.37
CA ARG A 262 18.63 25.76 17.86
C ARG A 262 18.56 27.28 18.03
N GLU A 263 17.38 27.84 18.23
CA GLU A 263 17.22 29.26 18.60
C GLU A 263 17.74 29.55 20.01
N ARG A 264 17.85 28.52 20.85
CA ARG A 264 18.27 28.64 22.26
C ARG A 264 19.71 28.19 22.47
N TRP A 265 20.18 27.19 21.73
CA TRP A 265 21.57 26.69 21.81
C TRP A 265 21.99 26.01 20.51
N ILE A 266 23.26 26.10 20.16
CA ILE A 266 23.81 25.49 18.95
C ILE A 266 24.13 24.01 19.19
N TYR A 267 23.81 23.14 18.24
CA TYR A 267 24.26 21.75 18.26
C TYR A 267 25.71 21.65 17.75
N GLN A 268 26.57 20.97 18.49
CA GLN A 268 27.96 20.74 18.08
C GLN A 268 28.22 19.26 17.80
N THR A 269 27.44 18.38 18.42
CA THR A 269 27.58 16.94 18.28
C THR A 269 26.22 16.28 18.11
N PRO A 270 26.16 15.04 17.56
CA PRO A 270 24.92 14.28 17.51
C PRO A 270 24.29 14.06 18.90
N ALA A 271 25.09 14.02 19.96
CA ALA A 271 24.62 13.86 21.34
C ALA A 271 23.80 15.06 21.83
N ASP A 272 24.03 16.27 21.29
CA ASP A 272 23.28 17.46 21.69
C ASP A 272 21.80 17.38 21.27
N LEU A 273 21.47 16.56 20.27
CA LEU A 273 20.08 16.33 19.85
C LEU A 273 19.27 15.57 20.90
N LEU A 274 19.89 14.92 21.88
CA LEU A 274 19.19 14.30 23.01
C LEU A 274 18.47 15.33 23.90
N ARG A 275 18.81 16.62 23.79
CA ARG A 275 18.12 17.71 24.47
C ARG A 275 16.79 18.06 23.81
N VAL A 276 16.57 17.61 22.57
CA VAL A 276 15.31 17.82 21.85
C VAL A 276 14.29 16.79 22.34
N ALA A 277 13.21 17.28 22.95
CA ALA A 277 12.15 16.41 23.46
C ALA A 277 11.61 15.47 22.37
N GLY A 278 11.64 14.17 22.63
CA GLY A 278 11.22 13.13 21.69
C GLY A 278 12.33 12.55 20.82
N ILE A 279 13.56 13.09 20.88
CA ILE A 279 14.76 12.44 20.31
C ILE A 279 15.46 11.67 21.43
N GLY A 280 15.28 10.35 21.43
CA GLY A 280 16.02 9.45 22.31
C GLY A 280 17.33 8.97 21.69
N LYS A 281 18.11 8.23 22.49
CA LYS A 281 19.40 7.64 22.09
C LYS A 281 19.34 6.90 20.75
N HIS A 282 18.33 6.06 20.56
CA HIS A 282 18.18 5.29 19.33
C HIS A 282 17.95 6.18 18.09
N THR A 283 17.12 7.22 18.21
CA THR A 283 16.91 8.17 17.11
C THR A 283 18.17 8.96 16.82
N ALA A 284 18.85 9.47 17.86
CA ALA A 284 20.11 10.20 17.72
C ALA A 284 21.20 9.37 17.03
N GLU A 285 21.37 8.11 17.41
CA GLU A 285 22.29 7.16 16.77
C GLU A 285 21.93 6.93 15.29
N LYS A 286 20.64 6.79 14.99
CA LYS A 286 20.15 6.56 13.63
C LYS A 286 20.37 7.75 12.70
N ILE A 287 20.24 8.99 13.21
CA ILE A 287 20.40 10.21 12.42
C ILE A 287 21.85 10.71 12.38
N SER A 288 22.67 10.34 13.36
CA SER A 288 24.08 10.76 13.48
C SER A 288 24.90 10.66 12.18
N PRO A 289 24.83 9.58 11.37
CA PRO A 289 25.61 9.47 10.14
C PRO A 289 25.32 10.55 9.08
N TYR A 290 24.18 11.22 9.18
CA TYR A 290 23.70 12.20 8.22
C TYR A 290 23.96 13.64 8.64
N LEU A 291 24.38 13.85 9.88
CA LEU A 291 24.57 15.19 10.43
C LEU A 291 25.94 15.75 10.07
N SER A 292 25.95 17.02 9.70
CA SER A 292 27.16 17.84 9.63
C SER A 292 27.05 19.00 10.61
N PHE A 293 28.18 19.41 11.15
CA PHE A 293 28.28 20.60 12.01
C PHE A 293 29.24 21.64 11.40
N GLU A 294 29.63 21.43 10.14
CA GLU A 294 30.46 22.37 9.39
C GLU A 294 29.70 23.67 9.13
N GLY A 295 30.41 24.79 9.22
CA GLY A 295 29.84 26.12 8.98
C GLY A 295 29.02 26.68 10.14
N ASN A 296 29.09 26.10 11.35
CA ASN A 296 28.67 26.74 12.59
C ASN A 296 29.54 28.00 12.81
N LYS A 297 29.20 29.10 12.13
CA LYS A 297 29.83 30.39 12.41
C LYS A 297 29.36 30.85 13.81
N PRO A 298 30.29 31.28 14.68
CA PRO A 298 29.93 31.91 15.94
C PRO A 298 29.12 33.20 15.71
#